data_AF-A0A7V4IZS0-F1
#
_entry.id   AF-A0A7V4IZS0-F1
#
_cell.length_a   1.000
_cell.length_b   1.000
_cell.length_c   1.000
_cell.angle_alpha   90.00
_cell.angle_beta   90.00
_cell.angle_gamma   90.00
#
_symmetry.space_group_name_H-M   'P 1'
#
loop_
_entity.id
_entity.type
_entity.pdbx_description
1 polymer ?
#
loop_
_entity_poly.entity_id
_entity_poly.type
_entity_poly.pdbx_seq_one_letter_code
_entity_poly.pdbx_strand_id
1 'polypeptide(L)'
;MKKLIIWLADNKNTPKILIIIISFSILIRIGSAILLGNQISDLPGVSDQISYHNLGIRIANGYGFTFDRPWWPATPAGEPTAHWSYFYSIFVAAIYWVFGPQPLMVRLIQVLIVGFLHPVLVYQIGKHAFSEKIGLLAAAISSLYIYFIYYSATLMTEPF
;
A
#
# COMPACT_ATOMS: atom_id res chain seq x y z
N MET A 1 -3.94 15.92 -31.30
CA MET A 1 -4.00 14.44 -31.20
C MET A 1 -2.84 13.72 -31.90
N LYS A 2 -2.60 13.92 -33.21
CA LYS A 2 -1.53 13.22 -33.96
C LYS A 2 -0.12 13.37 -33.34
N LYS A 3 0.26 14.57 -32.89
CA LYS A 3 1.54 14.83 -32.20
C LYS A 3 1.71 14.04 -30.89
N LEU A 4 0.64 13.89 -30.10
CA LEU A 4 0.67 13.14 -28.84
C LEU A 4 0.84 11.64 -29.08
N ILE A 5 0.13 11.09 -30.07
CA ILE A 5 0.26 9.67 -30.44
C ILE A 5 1.69 9.36 -30.91
N ILE A 6 2.27 10.23 -31.73
CA ILE A 6 3.66 10.08 -32.19
C ILE A 6 4.63 10.14 -30.99
N TRP A 7 4.40 11.06 -30.05
CA TRP A 7 5.22 11.18 -28.86
C TRP A 7 5.16 9.95 -27.94
N LEU A 8 3.95 9.41 -27.71
CA LEU A 8 3.73 8.18 -26.94
C LEU A 8 4.31 6.94 -27.61
N ALA A 9 4.38 6.93 -28.95
CA ALA A 9 4.88 5.80 -29.72
C ALA A 9 6.42 5.74 -29.81
N ASP A 10 7.12 6.82 -29.47
CA ASP A 10 8.58 6.91 -29.50
C ASP A 10 9.19 6.38 -28.18
N ASN A 11 9.93 5.28 -28.27
CA ASN A 11 10.57 4.61 -27.14
C ASN A 11 11.55 5.53 -26.37
N LYS A 12 12.07 6.60 -26.99
CA LYS A 12 12.91 7.59 -26.28
C LYS A 12 12.14 8.30 -25.16
N ASN A 13 10.81 8.32 -25.23
CA ASN A 13 9.95 8.93 -24.21
C ASN A 13 9.50 7.92 -23.13
N THR A 14 9.79 6.63 -23.27
CA THR A 14 9.40 5.58 -22.30
C THR A 14 9.72 5.95 -20.85
N PRO A 15 10.93 6.44 -20.49
CA PRO A 15 11.22 6.84 -19.12
C PRO A 15 10.33 7.98 -18.61
N LYS A 16 10.06 8.98 -19.45
CA LYS A 16 9.18 10.12 -19.10
C LYS A 16 7.75 9.67 -18.88
N ILE A 17 7.24 8.79 -19.75
CA ILE A 17 5.89 8.22 -19.63
C ILE A 17 5.78 7.41 -18.35
N LEU A 18 6.77 6.57 -18.04
CA LEU A 18 6.77 5.79 -16.80
C LEU A 18 6.81 6.67 -15.55
N ILE A 19 7.60 7.75 -15.54
CA ILE A 19 7.62 8.73 -14.45
C ILE A 19 6.23 9.36 -14.26
N ILE A 20 5.54 9.71 -15.34
CA ILE A 20 4.18 10.26 -15.28
C ILE A 20 3.21 9.24 -14.68
N ILE A 21 3.28 7.97 -15.12
CA ILE A 21 2.45 6.88 -14.60
C ILE A 21 2.70 6.68 -13.09
N ILE A 22 3.97 6.60 -12.67
CA ILE A 22 4.35 6.45 -11.26
C ILE A 22 3.87 7.65 -10.42
N SER A 23 4.08 8.86 -10.92
CA SER A 23 3.64 10.08 -10.23
C SER A 23 2.12 10.07 -10.03
N PHE A 24 1.37 9.70 -11.06
CA PHE A 24 -0.08 9.58 -10.98
C PHE A 24 -0.52 8.48 -10.00
N SER A 25 0.14 7.30 -10.07
CA SER A 25 -0.07 6.16 -9.16
C SER A 25 0.08 6.56 -7.70
N ILE A 26 1.11 7.33 -7.38
CA ILE A 26 1.39 7.83 -6.03
C ILE A 26 0.35 8.89 -5.64
N LEU A 27 0.11 9.90 -6.49
CA LEU A 27 -0.79 11.01 -6.15
C LEU A 27 -2.23 10.55 -5.87
N ILE A 28 -2.77 9.63 -6.67
CA ILE A 28 -4.13 9.11 -6.45
C ILE A 28 -4.23 8.33 -5.13
N ARG A 29 -3.19 7.57 -4.77
CA ARG A 29 -3.15 6.80 -3.52
C ARG A 29 -2.91 7.69 -2.31
N ILE A 30 -2.09 8.73 -2.42
CA ILE A 30 -1.96 9.78 -1.39
C ILE A 30 -3.31 10.44 -1.14
N GLY A 31 -4.05 10.79 -2.21
CA GLY A 31 -5.41 11.32 -2.07
C GLY A 31 -6.31 10.38 -1.27
N SER A 32 -6.29 9.08 -1.60
CA SER A 32 -7.06 8.07 -0.86
C SER A 32 -6.62 7.92 0.61
N ALA A 33 -5.31 7.95 0.89
CA ALA A 33 -4.77 7.89 2.25
C ALA A 33 -5.20 9.11 3.09
N ILE A 34 -5.16 10.31 2.51
CA ILE A 34 -5.60 11.55 3.16
C ILE A 34 -7.11 11.52 3.44
N LEU A 35 -7.91 11.02 2.48
CA LEU A 35 -9.36 10.90 2.64
C LEU A 35 -9.74 9.96 3.80
N LEU A 36 -9.03 8.84 3.98
CA LEU A 36 -9.24 7.94 5.12
C LEU A 36 -8.66 8.50 6.42
N GLY A 37 -7.59 9.29 6.33
CA GLY A 37 -6.98 9.97 7.46
C GLY A 37 -6.52 9.01 8.57
N ASN A 38 -6.64 9.48 9.81
CA ASN A 38 -6.32 8.68 11.00
C ASN A 38 -7.46 7.78 11.46
N GLN A 39 -8.60 7.77 10.77
CA GLN A 39 -9.72 6.93 11.18
C GLN A 39 -9.39 5.47 10.86
N ILE A 40 -9.71 4.59 11.81
CA ILE A 40 -9.67 3.13 11.65
C ILE A 40 -11.08 2.65 11.94
N SER A 41 -11.72 2.11 10.91
CA SER A 41 -13.07 1.58 10.97
C SER A 41 -13.15 0.27 10.21
N ASP A 42 -14.20 -0.49 10.48
CA ASP A 42 -14.52 -1.66 9.68
C ASP A 42 -15.01 -1.20 8.31
N LEU A 43 -14.27 -1.57 7.27
CA LEU A 43 -14.59 -1.27 5.89
C LEU A 43 -14.61 -2.58 5.10
N PRO A 44 -15.43 -2.68 4.03
CA PRO A 44 -15.58 -3.91 3.26
C PRO A 44 -14.23 -4.48 2.81
N GLY A 45 -13.96 -5.73 3.19
CA GLY A 45 -12.77 -6.49 2.78
C GLY A 45 -11.45 -6.08 3.44
N VAL A 46 -11.45 -5.22 4.47
CA VAL A 46 -10.23 -4.71 5.12
C VAL A 46 -10.40 -4.56 6.63
N SER A 47 -11.21 -5.41 7.25
CA SER A 47 -11.46 -5.42 8.70
C SER A 47 -10.17 -5.67 9.50
N ASP A 48 -9.21 -6.39 8.92
CA ASP A 48 -7.90 -6.65 9.53
C ASP A 48 -7.08 -5.40 9.82
N GLN A 49 -7.39 -4.25 9.19
CA GLN A 49 -6.75 -2.97 9.51
C GLN A 49 -6.92 -2.58 10.98
N ILE A 50 -8.02 -3.00 11.61
CA ILE A 50 -8.26 -2.77 13.05
C ILE A 50 -7.25 -3.58 13.85
N SER A 51 -7.05 -4.86 13.50
CA SER A 51 -6.07 -5.74 14.15
C SER A 51 -4.65 -5.23 13.97
N TYR A 52 -4.26 -4.84 12.76
CA TYR A 52 -2.92 -4.32 12.48
C TYR A 52 -2.65 -2.98 13.18
N HIS A 53 -3.64 -2.10 13.25
CA HIS A 53 -3.53 -0.87 14.04
C HIS A 53 -3.27 -1.17 15.52
N ASN A 54 -4.08 -2.04 16.13
CA ASN A 54 -3.96 -2.36 17.55
C ASN A 54 -2.65 -3.11 17.86
N LEU A 55 -2.27 -4.09 17.04
CA LEU A 55 -0.96 -4.77 17.17
C LEU A 55 0.20 -3.80 17.01
N GLY A 56 0.13 -2.88 16.03
CA GLY A 56 1.13 -1.84 15.85
C GLY A 56 1.34 -1.00 17.12
N ILE A 57 0.24 -0.59 17.78
CA ILE A 57 0.30 0.12 19.06
C ILE A 57 0.94 -0.75 20.15
N ARG A 58 0.49 -2.00 20.30
CA ARG A 58 0.95 -2.92 21.35
C ARG A 58 2.44 -3.19 21.22
N ILE A 59 2.92 -3.47 20.02
CA ILE A 59 4.33 -3.72 19.72
C ILE A 59 5.16 -2.44 19.95
N ALA A 60 4.70 -1.29 19.46
CA ALA A 60 5.41 -0.01 19.65
C ALA A 60 5.58 0.37 21.13
N ASN A 61 4.68 -0.08 22.01
CA ASN A 61 4.74 0.12 23.46
C ASN A 61 5.42 -1.03 24.23
N GLY A 62 6.02 -2.00 23.54
CA GLY A 62 6.80 -3.07 24.17
C GLY A 62 5.99 -4.27 24.69
N TYR A 63 4.70 -4.37 24.37
CA TYR A 63 3.87 -5.51 24.79
C TYR A 63 3.98 -6.73 23.85
N GLY A 64 4.75 -6.62 22.77
CA GLY A 64 4.90 -7.68 21.77
C GLY A 64 3.61 -7.94 20.98
N PHE A 65 3.55 -9.12 20.35
CA PHE A 65 2.41 -9.56 19.54
C PHE A 65 1.26 -10.07 20.41
N THR A 66 0.62 -9.17 21.16
CA THR A 66 -0.47 -9.48 22.09
C THR A 66 -1.57 -8.43 22.01
N PHE A 67 -2.81 -8.80 22.32
CA PHE A 67 -3.90 -7.86 22.53
C PHE A 67 -4.15 -7.63 24.02
N ASP A 68 -4.67 -6.47 24.38
CA ASP A 68 -5.03 -6.11 25.76
C ASP A 68 -6.38 -6.69 26.21
N ARG A 69 -7.16 -7.23 25.26
CA ARG A 69 -8.47 -7.81 25.45
C ARG A 69 -8.66 -9.02 24.51
N PRO A 70 -9.66 -9.88 24.74
CA PRO A 70 -10.03 -10.89 23.76
C PRO A 70 -10.32 -10.22 22.41
N TRP A 71 -9.73 -10.73 21.33
CA TRP A 71 -9.78 -10.07 20.02
C TRP A 71 -10.49 -10.90 18.95
N TRP A 72 -10.00 -12.11 18.73
CA TRP A 72 -10.59 -13.14 17.88
C TRP A 72 -11.01 -14.31 18.78
N PRO A 73 -11.99 -15.16 18.42
CA PRO A 73 -12.46 -16.24 19.31
C PRO A 73 -11.37 -17.15 19.89
N ALA A 74 -10.21 -17.26 19.24
CA ALA A 74 -9.04 -17.99 19.74
C ALA A 74 -7.85 -17.09 20.11
N THR A 75 -8.07 -15.84 20.51
CA THR A 75 -7.00 -14.94 20.96
C THR A 75 -7.39 -14.28 22.27
N PRO A 76 -7.09 -14.92 23.41
CA PRO A 76 -7.29 -14.36 24.74
C PRO A 76 -6.43 -13.11 24.98
N ALA A 77 -6.80 -12.32 25.99
CA ALA A 77 -6.06 -11.13 26.36
C ALA A 77 -4.67 -11.48 26.92
N GLY A 78 -3.65 -10.72 26.52
CA GLY A 78 -2.27 -10.87 27.00
C GLY A 78 -1.51 -12.06 26.42
N GLU A 79 -2.17 -12.95 25.67
CA GLU A 79 -1.53 -14.12 25.07
C GLU A 79 -0.82 -13.74 23.75
N PRO A 80 0.38 -14.30 23.50
CA PRO A 80 1.07 -14.14 22.22
C PRO A 80 0.23 -14.67 21.06
N THR A 81 0.23 -13.95 19.94
CA THR A 81 -0.43 -14.38 18.70
C THR A 81 0.51 -14.37 17.51
N ALA A 82 0.27 -15.28 16.57
CA ALA A 82 1.01 -15.46 15.33
C ALA A 82 0.12 -15.38 14.07
N HIS A 83 -1.18 -15.07 14.23
CA HIS A 83 -2.15 -15.15 13.13
C HIS A 83 -2.09 -13.95 12.18
N TRP A 84 -1.57 -12.81 12.65
CA TRP A 84 -1.35 -11.61 11.84
C TRP A 84 0.09 -11.54 11.37
N SER A 85 0.31 -10.97 10.18
CA SER A 85 1.64 -10.90 9.56
C SER A 85 2.67 -10.20 10.45
N TYR A 86 3.74 -10.92 10.82
CA TYR A 86 4.82 -10.41 11.66
C TYR A 86 5.48 -9.16 11.08
N PHE A 87 5.92 -9.23 9.81
CA PHE A 87 6.62 -8.14 9.18
C PHE A 87 5.75 -6.91 9.00
N TYR A 88 4.47 -7.10 8.67
CA TYR A 88 3.56 -5.98 8.50
C TYR A 88 3.22 -5.32 9.84
N SER A 89 2.93 -6.10 10.88
CA SER A 89 2.73 -5.54 12.23
C SER A 89 3.98 -4.79 12.74
N ILE A 90 5.19 -5.29 12.47
CA ILE A 90 6.45 -4.59 12.79
C ILE A 90 6.59 -3.30 11.97
N PHE A 91 6.23 -3.31 10.70
CA PHE A 91 6.22 -2.10 9.86
C PHE A 91 5.31 -1.02 10.44
N VAL A 92 4.07 -1.38 10.81
CA VAL A 92 3.12 -0.46 11.47
C VAL A 92 3.69 0.03 12.80
N ALA A 93 4.22 -0.87 13.63
CA ALA A 93 4.78 -0.55 14.93
C ALA A 93 5.98 0.40 14.85
N ALA A 94 6.88 0.19 13.89
CA ALA A 94 8.04 1.05 13.67
C ALA A 94 7.62 2.48 13.32
N ILE A 95 6.58 2.64 12.49
CA ILE A 95 6.03 3.96 12.15
C ILE A 95 5.37 4.58 13.39
N TYR A 96 4.63 3.81 14.18
CA TYR A 96 4.01 4.31 15.41
C TYR A 96 5.02 4.66 16.50
N TRP A 97 6.17 3.98 16.54
CA TRP A 97 7.25 4.33 17.43
C TRP A 97 7.85 5.70 17.11
N VAL A 98 7.92 6.09 15.82
CA VAL A 98 8.46 7.39 15.38
C VAL A 98 7.42 8.51 15.46
N PHE A 99 6.20 8.27 14.98
CA PHE A 99 5.19 9.33 14.77
C PHE A 99 4.02 9.28 15.77
N GLY A 100 4.03 8.32 16.70
CA GLY A 100 2.87 7.99 17.52
C GLY A 100 1.81 7.20 16.74
N PRO A 101 0.70 6.81 17.38
CA PRO A 101 -0.35 5.97 16.80
C PRO A 101 -1.21 6.74 15.79
N GLN A 102 -0.60 7.15 14.67
CA GLN A 102 -1.17 7.95 13.59
C GLN A 102 -1.32 7.08 12.33
N PRO A 103 -2.46 6.39 12.12
CA PRO A 103 -2.67 5.56 10.93
C PRO A 103 -2.38 6.26 9.61
N LEU A 104 -2.62 7.57 9.50
CA LEU A 104 -2.30 8.33 8.31
C LEU A 104 -0.83 8.23 7.93
N MET A 105 0.11 8.22 8.89
CA MET A 105 1.53 8.09 8.59
C MET A 105 1.86 6.73 7.98
N VAL A 106 1.21 5.66 8.47
CA VAL A 106 1.35 4.31 7.92
C VAL A 106 0.80 4.28 6.49
N ARG A 107 -0.41 4.82 6.29
CA ARG A 107 -1.04 4.92 4.95
C ARG A 107 -0.13 5.67 3.98
N LEU A 108 0.40 6.83 4.37
CA LEU A 108 1.27 7.66 3.50
C LEU A 108 2.57 6.94 3.12
N ILE A 109 3.25 6.32 4.08
CA ILE A 109 4.48 5.57 3.79
C ILE A 109 4.17 4.36 2.89
N GLN A 110 3.10 3.63 3.19
CA GLN A 110 2.67 2.49 2.40
C GLN A 110 2.35 2.87 0.96
N VAL A 111 1.51 3.89 0.73
CA VAL A 111 1.13 4.31 -0.63
C VAL A 111 2.31 4.83 -1.44
N LEU A 112 3.31 5.45 -0.80
CA LEU A 112 4.55 5.84 -1.47
C LEU A 112 5.33 4.62 -1.95
N ILE A 113 5.49 3.61 -1.09
CA ILE A 113 6.20 2.38 -1.43
C ILE A 113 5.47 1.63 -2.55
N VAL A 114 4.20 1.28 -2.36
CA VAL A 114 3.48 0.42 -3.31
C VAL A 114 3.05 1.18 -4.56
N GLY A 115 2.75 2.48 -4.43
CA GLY A 115 2.45 3.35 -5.57
C GLY A 115 3.63 3.51 -6.52
N PHE A 116 4.86 3.36 -6.01
CA PHE A 116 6.07 3.25 -6.82
C PHE A 116 6.31 1.83 -7.33
N LEU A 117 6.31 0.83 -6.43
CA LEU A 117 6.70 -0.55 -6.77
C LEU A 117 5.76 -1.21 -7.77
N HIS A 118 4.44 -1.05 -7.63
CA HIS A 118 3.46 -1.69 -8.51
C HIS A 118 3.68 -1.36 -9.99
N PRO A 119 3.62 -0.09 -10.45
CA PRO A 119 3.83 0.22 -11.85
C PRO A 119 5.23 -0.12 -12.35
N VAL A 120 6.26 -0.01 -11.50
CA VAL A 120 7.64 -0.36 -11.89
C VAL A 120 7.76 -1.85 -12.15
N LEU A 121 7.31 -2.70 -11.23
CA LEU A 121 7.40 -4.16 -11.37
C LEU A 121 6.56 -4.65 -12.55
N VAL A 122 5.34 -4.16 -12.69
CA VAL A 122 4.45 -4.53 -13.80
C VAL A 122 5.01 -4.04 -15.14
N TYR A 123 5.61 -2.85 -15.19
CA TYR A 123 6.34 -2.38 -16.38
C TYR A 123 7.47 -3.34 -16.75
N GLN A 124 8.30 -3.72 -15.78
CA GLN A 124 9.43 -4.62 -16.04
C GLN A 124 8.94 -5.98 -16.54
N ILE A 125 7.92 -6.57 -15.91
CA ILE A 125 7.35 -7.84 -16.35
C ILE A 125 6.81 -7.73 -17.78
N GLY A 126 5.98 -6.73 -18.08
CA GLY A 126 5.39 -6.55 -19.40
C GLY A 126 6.44 -6.24 -20.49
N LYS A 127 7.50 -5.50 -20.14
CA LYS A 127 8.64 -5.23 -21.01
C LYS A 127 9.39 -6.52 -21.36
N HIS A 128 9.73 -7.33 -20.37
CA HIS A 128 10.53 -8.54 -20.56
C HIS A 128 9.73 -9.66 -21.24
N ALA A 129 8.44 -9.80 -20.90
CA ALA A 129 7.59 -10.83 -21.48
C ALA A 129 7.12 -10.48 -22.90
N PHE A 130 6.98 -9.19 -23.23
CA PHE A 130 6.41 -8.76 -24.50
C PHE A 130 7.18 -7.59 -25.11
N SER A 131 6.90 -6.35 -24.69
CA SER A 131 7.51 -5.14 -25.27
C SER A 131 7.37 -3.95 -24.33
N GLU A 132 8.16 -2.90 -24.56
CA GLU A 132 8.10 -1.67 -23.77
C GLU A 132 6.70 -1.04 -23.74
N LYS A 133 5.97 -1.10 -24.86
CA LYS A 133 4.61 -0.56 -24.97
C LYS A 133 3.62 -1.33 -24.10
N ILE A 134 3.75 -2.66 -24.06
CA ILE A 134 2.93 -3.52 -23.21
C ILE A 134 3.28 -3.30 -21.73
N GLY A 135 4.56 -3.14 -21.41
CA GLY A 135 5.00 -2.75 -20.07
C GLY A 135 4.37 -1.43 -19.62
N LEU A 136 4.41 -0.39 -20.45
CA LEU A 136 3.81 0.91 -20.13
C LEU A 136 2.29 0.82 -19.95
N LEU A 137 1.60 0.08 -20.83
CA LEU A 137 0.16 -0.14 -20.72
C LEU A 137 -0.19 -0.87 -19.42
N ALA A 138 0.54 -1.93 -19.07
CA ALA A 138 0.33 -2.70 -17.86
C ALA A 138 0.61 -1.86 -16.59
N ALA A 139 1.64 -1.03 -16.61
CA ALA A 139 1.93 -0.08 -15.54
C ALA A 139 0.81 0.96 -15.36
N ALA A 140 0.26 1.48 -16.47
CA ALA A 140 -0.86 2.41 -16.42
C ALA A 140 -2.13 1.75 -15.85
N ILE A 141 -2.46 0.53 -16.29
CA ILE A 141 -3.62 -0.22 -15.80
C ILE A 141 -3.50 -0.49 -14.29
N SER A 142 -2.35 -1.01 -13.83
CA SER A 142 -2.11 -1.29 -12.41
C SER A 142 -2.13 -0.03 -11.54
N SER A 143 -1.66 1.11 -12.07
CA SER A 143 -1.70 2.40 -11.37
C SER A 143 -3.13 2.89 -11.11
N LEU A 144 -4.07 2.57 -12.01
CA LEU A 144 -5.47 3.01 -11.97
C LEU A 144 -6.44 1.95 -11.42
N TYR A 145 -5.95 0.74 -11.12
CA TYR A 145 -6.81 -0.33 -10.66
C TYR A 145 -7.32 -0.04 -9.25
N ILE A 146 -8.64 0.13 -9.13
CA ILE A 146 -9.28 0.64 -7.91
C ILE A 146 -9.00 -0.21 -6.67
N TYR A 147 -8.91 -1.53 -6.82
CA TYR A 147 -8.56 -2.43 -5.71
C TYR A 147 -7.16 -2.15 -5.17
N PHE A 148 -6.17 -1.90 -6.03
CA PHE A 148 -4.82 -1.58 -5.58
C PHE A 148 -4.79 -0.22 -4.88
N ILE A 149 -5.57 0.76 -5.36
CA ILE A 149 -5.68 2.06 -4.69
C ILE A 149 -6.29 1.88 -3.30
N TYR A 150 -7.43 1.19 -3.21
CA TYR A 150 -8.16 0.98 -1.97
C TYR A 150 -7.33 0.23 -0.90
N TYR A 151 -6.78 -0.93 -1.24
CA TYR A 151 -5.97 -1.71 -0.29
C TYR A 151 -4.68 -0.97 0.07
N SER A 152 -4.04 -0.25 -0.87
CA SER A 152 -2.83 0.52 -0.56
C SER A 152 -3.07 1.64 0.45
N ALA A 153 -4.28 2.16 0.51
CA ALA A 153 -4.65 3.21 1.43
C ALA A 153 -5.11 2.69 2.79
N THR A 154 -5.29 1.37 3.00
CA THR A 154 -5.70 0.74 4.28
C THR A 154 -4.53 0.01 4.94
N LEU A 155 -4.62 -0.23 6.26
CA LEU A 155 -3.56 -0.94 6.96
C LEU A 155 -3.66 -2.45 6.69
N MET A 156 -3.19 -2.89 5.53
CA MET A 156 -3.34 -4.25 5.03
C MET A 156 -2.01 -4.77 4.44
N THR A 157 -1.86 -6.08 4.42
CA THR A 157 -0.68 -6.78 3.87
C THR A 157 -0.70 -6.89 2.34
N GLU A 158 -1.89 -7.00 1.77
CA GLU A 158 -2.21 -7.32 0.38
C GLU A 158 -1.63 -6.35 -0.66
N PRO A 159 -1.34 -5.07 -0.34
CA PRO A 159 -0.63 -4.20 -1.26
C PRO A 159 0.84 -4.54 -1.48
N PHE A 160 1.50 -5.33 -0.63
CA PHE A 160 2.92 -5.68 -0.76
C PHE A 160 3.11 -6.97 -1.56
#